data_AF-A0A9D1LTL7-F1
#
_entry.id   AF-A0A9D1LTL7-F1
#
_cell.length_a   1.000
_cell.length_b   1.000
_cell.length_c   1.000
_cell.angle_alpha   90.00
_cell.angle_beta   90.00
_cell.angle_gamma   90.00
#
_symmetry.space_group_name_H-M   'P 1'
#
loop_
_entity.id
_entity.type
_entity.pdbx_description
1 polymer ?
#
loop_
_entity_poly.entity_id
_entity_poly.type
_entity_poly.pdbx_seq_one_letter_code
_entity_poly.pdbx_strand_id
1 'polypeptide(L)'
;MSAEQALMNFDIKTVYKRWLREFRDVQRSSGQLPVTVPLTPWRWRWFGGPAWDAAFFTVPYAIYNSTGDAEIIRENFDAMVRYLDFAYTISDHYIIDFFLGDHCPPEGCKKCGVDLTATAYYHTIAKTVAACARIIGRDAEPYMTLAENIKAAFRKAFIKDGRIQYDCQTAYACAIYHGLYEEDEIPSAIARLVELIREKGNHFDVGILGAKAMFSVLSQNGQAELLYQMVTNPTMPSYAYWINQGMTTFGEFWNMRLSRNHHMYSEVDNWFYRYLAGIRLEAGKIIIEPIFLQGLDWVRAHHRDIHVFWDREHIEVSVPQAAVLVLGKTSIPLDKGTHRFRRDPAEKV
;
A
#
# COMPACT_ATOMS: atom_id res chain seq x y z
N MET A 1 3.51 1.67 5.52
CA MET A 1 3.39 2.92 4.72
C MET A 1 4.52 3.12 3.73
N SER A 2 5.80 2.95 4.10
CA SER A 2 6.92 3.29 3.18
C SER A 2 7.92 2.20 2.83
N ALA A 3 7.63 0.94 3.16
CA ALA A 3 8.59 -0.15 2.99
C ALA A 3 8.79 -0.55 1.52
N GLU A 4 7.74 -0.52 0.70
CA GLU A 4 7.80 -0.97 -0.70
C GLU A 4 8.70 -0.05 -1.54
N GLN A 5 8.47 1.25 -1.50
CA GLN A 5 9.33 2.25 -2.16
C GLN A 5 10.77 2.24 -1.63
N ALA A 6 10.97 2.00 -0.34
CA ALA A 6 12.32 1.89 0.21
C ALA A 6 13.05 0.65 -0.35
N LEU A 7 12.35 -0.48 -0.48
CA LEU A 7 12.90 -1.70 -1.11
C LEU A 7 13.13 -1.53 -2.61
N MET A 8 12.33 -0.69 -3.29
CA MET A 8 12.53 -0.39 -4.72
C MET A 8 13.77 0.47 -4.96
N ASN A 9 14.03 1.46 -4.10
CA ASN A 9 15.14 2.41 -4.31
C ASN A 9 16.47 2.00 -3.65
N PHE A 10 16.43 1.23 -2.55
CA PHE A 10 17.61 1.00 -1.72
C PHE A 10 17.77 -0.47 -1.35
N ASP A 11 19.02 -0.90 -1.17
CA ASP A 11 19.32 -2.17 -0.49
C ASP A 11 19.18 -2.00 1.03
N ILE A 12 17.92 -1.94 1.49
CA ILE A 12 17.56 -1.68 2.89
C ILE A 12 17.21 -2.95 3.67
N LYS A 13 17.33 -4.14 3.05
CA LYS A 13 16.92 -5.42 3.65
C LYS A 13 17.59 -5.64 5.01
N THR A 14 18.90 -5.42 5.11
CA THR A 14 19.65 -5.63 6.36
C THR A 14 19.16 -4.72 7.48
N VAL A 15 18.82 -3.46 7.17
CA VAL A 15 18.26 -2.51 8.14
C VAL A 15 16.90 -2.99 8.62
N TYR A 16 16.02 -3.44 7.72
CA TYR A 16 14.72 -3.98 8.09
C TYR A 16 14.82 -5.30 8.87
N LYS A 17 15.72 -6.23 8.52
CA LYS A 17 15.93 -7.45 9.32
C LYS A 17 16.28 -7.12 10.76
N ARG A 18 17.17 -6.14 10.97
CA ARG A 18 17.52 -5.66 12.32
C ARG A 18 16.32 -5.03 13.02
N TRP A 19 15.62 -4.10 12.37
CA TRP A 19 14.47 -3.40 12.94
C TRP A 19 13.34 -4.36 13.34
N LEU A 20 13.08 -5.38 12.53
CA LEU A 20 12.12 -6.45 12.83
C LEU A 20 12.55 -7.32 14.02
N ARG A 21 13.85 -7.57 14.20
CA ARG A 21 14.35 -8.21 15.42
C ARG A 21 14.07 -7.35 16.64
N GLU A 22 14.33 -6.04 16.55
CA GLU A 22 14.06 -5.11 17.65
C GLU A 22 12.57 -5.09 18.03
N PHE A 23 11.63 -5.18 17.07
CA PHE A 23 10.21 -5.36 17.38
C PHE A 23 9.94 -6.60 18.23
N ARG A 24 10.58 -7.73 17.91
CA ARG A 24 10.40 -8.99 18.68
C ARG A 24 10.99 -8.86 20.07
N ASP A 25 12.14 -8.21 20.22
CA ASP A 25 12.82 -8.03 21.50
C ASP A 25 12.00 -7.18 22.48
N VAL A 26 11.19 -6.25 21.95
CA VAL A 26 10.38 -5.33 22.77
C VAL A 26 8.88 -5.64 22.76
N GLN A 27 8.44 -6.68 22.05
CA GLN A 27 7.06 -7.12 22.08
C GLN A 27 6.72 -7.60 23.51
N ARG A 28 5.61 -7.10 24.06
CA ARG A 28 5.18 -7.47 25.41
C ARG A 28 4.75 -8.93 25.45
N SER A 29 4.78 -9.53 26.64
CA SER A 29 4.25 -10.89 26.87
C SER A 29 2.78 -11.04 26.47
N SER A 30 2.01 -9.95 26.52
CA SER A 30 0.63 -9.91 26.02
C SER A 30 0.50 -10.02 24.50
N GLY A 31 1.59 -9.85 23.73
CA GLY A 31 1.60 -9.77 22.27
C GLY A 31 1.58 -8.34 21.71
N GLN A 32 1.37 -7.34 22.56
CA GLN A 32 1.34 -5.92 22.17
C GLN A 32 2.68 -5.43 21.63
N LEU A 33 2.64 -4.74 20.49
CA LEU A 33 3.78 -4.02 19.90
C LEU A 33 3.82 -2.55 20.35
N PRO A 34 5.00 -1.91 20.38
CA PRO A 34 5.12 -0.50 20.74
C PRO A 34 4.91 0.44 19.53
N VAL A 35 4.53 1.68 19.83
CA VAL A 35 4.40 2.77 18.83
C VAL A 35 5.69 3.08 18.04
N THR A 36 6.86 2.91 18.66
CA THR A 36 8.16 3.19 18.06
C THR A 36 9.17 2.12 18.43
N VAL A 37 10.03 1.75 17.47
CA VAL A 37 11.16 0.85 17.66
C VAL A 37 12.41 1.52 17.08
N PRO A 38 13.48 1.74 17.88
CA PRO A 38 13.66 1.31 19.28
C PRO A 38 12.74 2.06 20.26
N LEU A 39 12.53 1.49 21.44
CA LEU A 39 11.75 2.12 22.50
C LEU A 39 12.42 3.41 22.97
N THR A 40 11.62 4.48 23.10
CA THR A 40 12.06 5.70 23.77
C THR A 40 11.41 5.80 25.16
N PRO A 41 12.09 6.39 26.16
CA PRO A 41 11.58 6.50 27.54
C PRO A 41 10.20 7.17 27.67
N TRP A 42 9.75 7.89 26.65
CA TRP A 42 8.48 8.63 26.64
C TRP A 42 7.32 7.85 26.01
N ARG A 43 7.61 6.84 25.17
CA ARG A 43 6.60 6.12 24.37
C ARG A 43 6.44 4.64 24.74
N TRP A 44 7.15 4.14 25.75
CA TRP A 44 7.06 2.75 26.21
C TRP A 44 5.65 2.29 26.65
N ARG A 45 4.74 3.23 26.95
CA ARG A 45 3.35 2.96 27.35
C ARG A 45 2.33 3.03 26.21
N TRP A 46 2.74 3.44 25.01
CA TRP A 46 1.81 3.75 23.93
C TRP A 46 1.69 2.57 22.96
N PHE A 47 0.46 2.11 22.77
CA PHE A 47 0.07 1.16 21.74
C PHE A 47 -0.16 1.91 20.41
N GLY A 48 0.24 1.33 19.27
CA GLY A 48 0.15 1.97 17.95
C GLY A 48 -1.15 1.66 17.21
N GLY A 49 -1.91 0.66 17.64
CA GLY A 49 -3.09 0.24 16.90
C GLY A 49 -2.74 -0.49 15.59
N PRO A 50 -3.72 -1.21 15.00
CA PRO A 50 -3.49 -2.03 13.83
C PRO A 50 -2.84 -1.30 12.64
N ALA A 51 -3.24 -0.05 12.38
CA ALA A 51 -2.71 0.70 11.24
C ALA A 51 -1.20 1.00 11.36
N TRP A 52 -0.70 1.21 12.58
CA TRP A 52 0.72 1.46 12.83
C TRP A 52 1.50 0.14 12.92
N ASP A 53 0.95 -0.82 13.65
CA ASP A 53 1.57 -2.11 13.92
C ASP A 53 1.64 -3.01 12.68
N ALA A 54 0.82 -2.73 11.66
CA ALA A 54 0.87 -3.38 10.35
C ALA A 54 2.27 -3.36 9.71
N ALA A 55 3.16 -2.43 10.11
CA ALA A 55 4.56 -2.43 9.68
C ALA A 55 5.27 -3.76 10.00
N PHE A 56 5.01 -4.36 11.17
CA PHE A 56 5.63 -5.62 11.59
C PHE A 56 5.22 -6.82 10.71
N PHE A 57 4.10 -6.71 10.00
CA PHE A 57 3.55 -7.77 9.14
C PHE A 57 3.86 -7.53 7.66
N THR A 58 3.65 -6.29 7.22
CA THR A 58 3.79 -5.90 5.82
C THR A 58 5.26 -5.82 5.39
N VAL A 59 6.20 -5.48 6.29
CA VAL A 59 7.63 -5.38 5.94
C VAL A 59 8.25 -6.76 5.67
N PRO A 60 8.10 -7.79 6.53
CA PRO A 60 8.56 -9.15 6.20
C PRO A 60 7.95 -9.68 4.89
N TYR A 61 6.65 -9.44 4.69
CA TYR A 61 5.95 -9.87 3.48
C TYR A 61 6.45 -9.14 2.22
N ALA A 62 6.73 -7.84 2.30
CA ALA A 62 7.33 -7.07 1.21
C ALA A 62 8.75 -7.55 0.89
N ILE A 63 9.56 -7.88 1.90
CA ILE A 63 10.90 -8.47 1.69
C ILE A 63 10.79 -9.82 0.99
N TYR A 64 9.86 -10.69 1.42
CA TYR A 64 9.60 -11.96 0.77
C TYR A 64 9.17 -11.76 -0.69
N ASN A 65 8.23 -10.85 -0.97
CA ASN A 65 7.80 -10.59 -2.34
C ASN A 65 8.94 -10.10 -3.24
N SER A 66 9.81 -9.23 -2.71
CA SER A 66 10.96 -8.68 -3.42
C SER A 66 12.09 -9.70 -3.65
N THR A 67 12.27 -10.69 -2.76
CA THR A 67 13.48 -11.53 -2.75
C THR A 67 13.25 -13.04 -2.78
N GLY A 68 12.03 -13.50 -2.55
CA GLY A 68 11.70 -14.92 -2.33
C GLY A 68 12.20 -15.47 -0.98
N ASP A 69 12.85 -14.67 -0.13
CA ASP A 69 13.41 -15.10 1.14
C ASP A 69 12.30 -15.34 2.18
N ALA A 70 11.90 -16.59 2.36
CA ALA A 70 10.90 -16.99 3.35
C ALA A 70 11.44 -17.00 4.80
N GLU A 71 12.76 -16.90 5.00
CA GLU A 71 13.35 -16.96 6.35
C GLU A 71 12.95 -15.76 7.19
N ILE A 72 12.82 -14.57 6.58
CA ILE A 72 12.32 -13.39 7.29
C ILE A 72 10.90 -13.59 7.83
N ILE A 73 10.08 -14.42 7.16
CA ILE A 73 8.75 -14.76 7.65
C ILE A 73 8.87 -15.75 8.82
N ARG A 74 9.68 -16.82 8.68
CA ARG A 74 9.91 -17.80 9.76
C ARG A 74 10.39 -17.15 11.05
N GLU A 75 11.36 -16.24 10.94
CA GLU A 75 11.94 -15.50 12.07
C GLU A 75 10.90 -14.64 12.82
N ASN A 76 9.82 -14.21 12.17
CA ASN A 76 8.82 -13.28 12.74
C ASN A 76 7.47 -13.93 13.05
N PHE A 77 7.20 -15.14 12.53
CA PHE A 77 5.85 -15.71 12.51
C PHE A 77 5.24 -15.87 13.92
N ASP A 78 5.95 -16.44 14.88
CA ASP A 78 5.39 -16.65 16.22
C ASP A 78 5.08 -15.33 16.93
N ALA A 79 5.85 -14.27 16.66
CA ALA A 79 5.56 -12.92 17.17
C ALA A 79 4.32 -12.29 16.50
N MET A 80 4.12 -12.56 15.20
CA MET A 80 2.92 -12.14 14.48
C MET A 80 1.67 -12.80 15.08
N VAL A 81 1.74 -14.09 15.41
CA VAL A 81 0.63 -14.84 16.03
C VAL A 81 0.27 -14.26 17.40
N ARG A 82 1.27 -14.02 18.27
CA ARG A 82 1.02 -13.38 19.58
C ARG A 82 0.33 -12.03 19.47
N TYR A 83 0.65 -11.24 18.44
CA TYR A 83 -0.03 -9.97 18.20
C TYR A 83 -1.50 -10.18 17.80
N LEU A 84 -1.83 -11.20 17.01
CA LEU A 84 -3.24 -11.48 16.68
C LEU A 84 -4.04 -11.85 17.93
N ASP A 85 -3.46 -12.64 18.84
CA ASP A 85 -4.08 -12.95 20.13
C ASP A 85 -4.33 -11.66 20.93
N PHE A 86 -3.34 -10.77 20.99
CA PHE A 86 -3.49 -9.45 21.60
C PHE A 86 -4.58 -8.61 20.94
N ALA A 87 -4.55 -8.48 19.61
CA ALA A 87 -5.49 -7.69 18.85
C ALA A 87 -6.94 -8.15 19.05
N TYR A 88 -7.15 -9.46 19.20
CA TYR A 88 -8.45 -10.01 19.56
C TYR A 88 -8.94 -9.51 20.93
N THR A 89 -8.05 -9.49 21.95
CA THR A 89 -8.42 -9.05 23.32
C THR A 89 -8.83 -7.58 23.43
N ILE A 90 -8.40 -6.74 22.49
CA ILE A 90 -8.74 -5.31 22.45
C ILE A 90 -9.83 -4.99 21.43
N SER A 91 -10.29 -5.98 20.67
CA SER A 91 -11.38 -5.82 19.71
C SER A 91 -12.73 -5.98 20.39
N ASP A 92 -13.72 -5.21 19.95
CA ASP A 92 -15.13 -5.41 20.29
C ASP A 92 -15.82 -6.04 19.07
N HIS A 93 -16.14 -7.33 19.16
CA HIS A 93 -16.72 -8.09 18.04
C HIS A 93 -15.95 -7.89 16.72
N TYR A 94 -14.61 -8.00 16.76
CA TYR A 94 -13.68 -7.81 15.65
C TYR A 94 -13.47 -6.36 15.17
N ILE A 95 -14.14 -5.37 15.78
CA ILE A 95 -13.92 -3.95 15.50
C ILE A 95 -12.87 -3.39 16.46
N ILE A 96 -11.91 -2.64 15.93
CA ILE A 96 -10.90 -1.92 16.71
C ILE A 96 -11.00 -0.44 16.38
N ASP A 97 -11.22 0.39 17.40
CA ASP A 97 -11.32 1.85 17.29
C ASP A 97 -10.19 2.52 18.08
N PHE A 98 -8.94 2.27 17.68
CA PHE A 98 -7.79 2.80 18.40
C PHE A 98 -6.63 3.28 17.52
N PHE A 99 -6.04 4.35 18.04
CA PHE A 99 -4.89 5.14 17.62
C PHE A 99 -5.18 6.25 16.58
N LEU A 100 -4.18 6.62 15.77
CA LEU A 100 -4.16 7.89 15.05
C LEU A 100 -5.18 8.00 13.91
N GLY A 101 -5.75 6.87 13.47
CA GLY A 101 -6.54 6.80 12.24
C GLY A 101 -5.77 7.30 11.04
N ASP A 102 -6.48 7.94 10.11
CA ASP A 102 -5.89 8.51 8.91
C ASP A 102 -5.17 9.84 9.19
N HIS A 103 -3.95 9.73 9.70
CA HIS A 103 -3.16 10.84 10.25
C HIS A 103 -2.73 11.88 9.20
N CYS A 104 -2.56 13.14 9.64
CA CYS A 104 -2.13 14.29 8.84
C CYS A 104 -2.97 14.64 7.58
N PRO A 105 -4.31 14.52 7.59
CA PRO A 105 -5.08 14.96 6.42
C PRO A 105 -4.95 16.47 6.23
N PRO A 106 -5.24 17.00 5.02
CA PRO A 106 -5.37 18.43 4.78
C PRO A 106 -6.33 19.11 5.78
N GLU A 107 -6.12 20.41 6.02
CA GLU A 107 -7.05 21.18 6.86
C GLU A 107 -8.44 21.25 6.20
N GLY A 108 -9.50 21.11 7.00
CA GLY A 108 -10.88 21.03 6.49
C GLY A 108 -11.27 19.69 5.86
N CYS A 109 -10.40 18.66 5.94
CA CYS A 109 -10.68 17.33 5.44
C CYS A 109 -11.87 16.66 6.13
N LYS A 110 -12.69 15.95 5.34
CA LYS A 110 -13.73 15.07 5.88
C LYS A 110 -13.08 13.80 6.45
N LYS A 111 -12.93 13.76 7.77
CA LYS A 111 -12.22 12.67 8.47
C LYS A 111 -12.96 11.34 8.37
N CYS A 112 -12.19 10.29 8.09
CA CYS A 112 -12.61 8.91 8.28
C CYS A 112 -12.50 8.51 9.76
N GLY A 113 -13.38 7.64 10.23
CA GLY A 113 -13.32 7.10 11.59
C GLY A 113 -12.08 6.22 11.81
N VAL A 114 -11.60 6.25 13.05
CA VAL A 114 -10.48 5.40 13.48
C VAL A 114 -10.92 3.94 13.46
N ASP A 115 -12.11 3.64 13.97
CA ASP A 115 -12.83 2.35 13.87
C ASP A 115 -12.74 1.69 12.49
N LEU A 116 -13.03 2.43 11.41
CA LEU A 116 -12.99 1.93 10.04
C LEU A 116 -11.55 1.60 9.64
N THR A 117 -10.64 2.57 9.77
CA THR A 117 -9.26 2.39 9.31
C THR A 117 -8.51 1.32 10.11
N ALA A 118 -8.61 1.34 11.44
CA ALA A 118 -7.96 0.35 12.30
C ALA A 118 -8.53 -1.06 12.07
N THR A 119 -9.84 -1.22 11.89
CA THR A 119 -10.44 -2.53 11.57
C THR A 119 -10.00 -3.03 10.18
N ALA A 120 -9.88 -2.15 9.18
CA ALA A 120 -9.38 -2.51 7.86
C ALA A 120 -7.92 -3.00 7.87
N TYR A 121 -7.08 -2.38 8.71
CA TYR A 121 -5.73 -2.86 8.94
C TYR A 121 -5.69 -4.16 9.76
N TYR A 122 -6.59 -4.35 10.72
CA TYR A 122 -6.71 -5.61 11.47
C TYR A 122 -7.02 -6.79 10.53
N HIS A 123 -7.97 -6.61 9.60
CA HIS A 123 -8.24 -7.56 8.53
C HIS A 123 -6.98 -7.88 7.70
N THR A 124 -6.24 -6.85 7.30
CA THR A 124 -5.03 -7.01 6.48
C THR A 124 -3.92 -7.73 7.23
N ILE A 125 -3.78 -7.48 8.54
CA ILE A 125 -2.83 -8.19 9.39
C ILE A 125 -3.19 -9.68 9.43
N ALA A 126 -4.46 -10.03 9.70
CA ALA A 126 -4.91 -11.43 9.71
C ALA A 126 -4.66 -12.13 8.36
N LYS A 127 -5.02 -11.47 7.24
CA LYS A 127 -4.73 -11.99 5.88
C LYS A 127 -3.24 -12.17 5.61
N THR A 128 -2.42 -11.24 6.07
CA THR A 128 -0.97 -11.31 5.90
C THR A 128 -0.40 -12.49 6.69
N VAL A 129 -0.84 -12.71 7.93
CA VAL A 129 -0.42 -13.87 8.74
C VAL A 129 -0.87 -15.18 8.08
N ALA A 130 -2.07 -15.25 7.54
CA ALA A 130 -2.53 -16.41 6.76
C ALA A 130 -1.65 -16.70 5.53
N ALA A 131 -1.25 -15.65 4.79
CA ALA A 131 -0.35 -15.80 3.65
C ALA A 131 1.05 -16.26 4.11
N CYS A 132 1.58 -15.66 5.16
CA CYS A 132 2.84 -16.05 5.79
C CYS A 132 2.82 -17.52 6.23
N ALA A 133 1.76 -17.97 6.89
CA ALA A 133 1.58 -19.36 7.33
C ALA A 133 1.72 -20.35 6.16
N ARG A 134 1.01 -20.08 5.05
CA ARG A 134 1.12 -20.88 3.81
C ARG A 134 2.54 -20.94 3.27
N ILE A 135 3.22 -19.79 3.21
CA ILE A 135 4.59 -19.69 2.67
C ILE A 135 5.58 -20.57 3.47
N ILE A 136 5.40 -20.65 4.79
CA ILE A 136 6.32 -21.41 5.65
C ILE A 136 5.82 -22.82 6.00
N GLY A 137 4.72 -23.29 5.38
CA GLY A 137 4.17 -24.63 5.60
C GLY A 137 3.48 -24.81 6.95
N ARG A 138 2.90 -23.75 7.53
CA ARG A 138 2.07 -23.78 8.74
C ARG A 138 0.59 -23.72 8.37
N ASP A 139 -0.26 -24.18 9.30
CA ASP A 139 -1.71 -24.08 9.11
C ASP A 139 -2.14 -22.61 9.04
N ALA A 140 -2.82 -22.27 7.94
CA ALA A 140 -3.27 -20.92 7.64
C ALA A 140 -4.76 -20.72 7.96
N GLU A 141 -5.51 -21.80 8.14
CA GLU A 141 -6.96 -21.77 8.24
C GLU A 141 -7.47 -20.91 9.41
N PRO A 142 -6.85 -20.95 10.63
CA PRO A 142 -7.30 -20.11 11.73
C PRO A 142 -7.22 -18.61 11.41
N TYR A 143 -6.18 -18.19 10.71
CA TYR A 143 -5.94 -16.79 10.37
C TYR A 143 -6.80 -16.33 9.18
N MET A 144 -7.10 -17.24 8.24
CA MET A 144 -8.08 -17.00 7.18
C MET A 144 -9.48 -16.83 7.76
N THR A 145 -9.89 -17.74 8.64
CA THR A 145 -11.19 -17.65 9.33
C THR A 145 -11.30 -16.34 10.11
N LEU A 146 -10.24 -15.93 10.82
CA LEU A 146 -10.20 -14.64 11.51
C LEU A 146 -10.38 -13.46 10.54
N ALA A 147 -9.67 -13.47 9.41
CA ALA A 147 -9.82 -12.42 8.40
C ALA A 147 -11.25 -12.32 7.86
N GLU A 148 -11.88 -13.45 7.51
CA GLU A 148 -13.26 -13.46 7.02
C GLU A 148 -14.25 -12.96 8.07
N ASN A 149 -14.06 -13.32 9.35
CA ASN A 149 -14.89 -12.80 10.45
C ASN A 149 -14.74 -11.27 10.61
N ILE A 150 -13.51 -10.74 10.50
CA ILE A 150 -13.26 -9.29 10.54
C ILE A 150 -13.92 -8.61 9.33
N LYS A 151 -13.78 -9.17 8.11
CA LYS A 151 -14.44 -8.63 6.91
C LYS A 151 -15.95 -8.59 7.09
N ALA A 152 -16.56 -9.67 7.57
CA ALA A 152 -18.00 -9.73 7.84
C ALA A 152 -18.45 -8.68 8.88
N ALA A 153 -17.71 -8.55 9.98
CA ALA A 153 -17.99 -7.54 11.01
C ALA A 153 -17.85 -6.10 10.46
N PHE A 154 -16.77 -5.83 9.72
CA PHE A 154 -16.52 -4.55 9.07
C PHE A 154 -17.67 -4.17 8.13
N ARG A 155 -18.06 -5.09 7.24
CA ARG A 155 -19.14 -4.87 6.27
C ARG A 155 -20.44 -4.55 6.99
N LYS A 156 -20.81 -5.34 8.01
CA LYS A 156 -22.01 -5.10 8.82
C LYS A 156 -22.01 -3.74 9.52
N ALA A 157 -20.85 -3.30 10.02
CA ALA A 157 -20.73 -2.03 10.72
C ALA A 157 -20.78 -0.83 9.76
N PHE A 158 -20.04 -0.89 8.66
CA PHE A 158 -19.67 0.29 7.87
C PHE A 158 -20.25 0.32 6.45
N ILE A 159 -20.73 -0.77 5.87
CA ILE A 159 -21.26 -0.79 4.50
C ILE A 159 -22.76 -1.06 4.53
N LYS A 160 -23.55 -0.09 4.06
CA LYS A 160 -25.02 -0.17 3.99
C LYS A 160 -25.48 0.33 2.64
N ASP A 161 -26.29 -0.47 1.95
CA ASP A 161 -26.84 -0.14 0.62
C ASP A 161 -25.76 0.30 -0.39
N GLY A 162 -24.61 -0.41 -0.38
CA GLY A 162 -23.46 -0.13 -1.24
C GLY A 162 -22.63 1.11 -0.86
N ARG A 163 -23.06 1.88 0.14
CA ARG A 163 -22.34 3.06 0.64
C ARG A 163 -21.57 2.75 1.90
N ILE A 164 -20.34 3.25 1.97
CA ILE A 164 -19.54 3.16 3.19
C ILE A 164 -19.82 4.35 4.11
N GLN A 165 -19.84 4.08 5.42
CA GLN A 165 -19.90 5.10 6.46
C GLN A 165 -18.76 6.12 6.30
N TYR A 166 -18.96 7.31 6.86
CA TYR A 166 -18.12 8.50 6.68
C TYR A 166 -18.20 9.14 5.28
N ASP A 167 -18.36 8.35 4.21
CA ASP A 167 -18.49 8.82 2.82
C ASP A 167 -17.41 9.88 2.47
N CYS A 168 -16.15 9.49 2.58
CA CYS A 168 -14.97 10.32 2.33
C CYS A 168 -13.92 9.53 1.53
N GLN A 169 -12.94 10.23 0.95
CA GLN A 169 -11.94 9.61 0.07
C GLN A 169 -11.20 8.45 0.77
N THR A 170 -10.78 8.64 2.02
CA THR A 170 -10.09 7.61 2.81
C THR A 170 -10.96 6.38 3.03
N ALA A 171 -12.25 6.55 3.37
CA ALA A 171 -13.11 5.41 3.67
C ALA A 171 -13.22 4.46 2.46
N TYR A 172 -13.52 5.00 1.27
CA TYR A 172 -13.60 4.21 0.04
C TYR A 172 -12.24 3.63 -0.34
N ALA A 173 -11.18 4.46 -0.36
CA ALA A 173 -9.85 3.99 -0.75
C ALA A 173 -9.36 2.87 0.16
N CYS A 174 -9.45 3.03 1.49
CA CYS A 174 -9.02 2.00 2.43
C CYS A 174 -9.86 0.72 2.32
N ALA A 175 -11.19 0.82 2.25
CA ALA A 175 -12.03 -0.38 2.17
C ALA A 175 -11.77 -1.20 0.89
N ILE A 176 -11.58 -0.54 -0.26
CA ILE A 176 -11.23 -1.21 -1.51
C ILE A 176 -9.81 -1.80 -1.41
N TYR A 177 -8.83 -1.01 -0.98
CA TYR A 177 -7.43 -1.44 -0.86
C TYR A 177 -7.25 -2.67 0.04
N HIS A 178 -7.99 -2.72 1.14
CA HIS A 178 -7.93 -3.83 2.09
C HIS A 178 -8.86 -5.00 1.72
N GLY A 179 -9.60 -4.94 0.61
CA GLY A 179 -10.45 -6.02 0.11
C GLY A 179 -11.69 -6.28 0.96
N LEU A 180 -12.34 -5.21 1.44
CA LEU A 180 -13.52 -5.27 2.31
C LEU A 180 -14.85 -5.12 1.54
N TYR A 181 -14.77 -4.65 0.30
CA TYR A 181 -15.88 -4.72 -0.67
C TYR A 181 -15.91 -6.10 -1.34
N GLU A 182 -17.10 -6.52 -1.78
CA GLU A 182 -17.24 -7.60 -2.75
C GLU A 182 -16.95 -7.09 -4.17
N GLU A 183 -16.56 -8.01 -5.07
CA GLU A 183 -16.08 -7.65 -6.41
C GLU A 183 -17.09 -6.84 -7.24
N ASP A 184 -18.38 -7.15 -7.10
CA ASP A 184 -19.49 -6.48 -7.80
C ASP A 184 -19.81 -5.08 -7.23
N GLU A 185 -19.40 -4.79 -5.99
CA GLU A 185 -19.60 -3.50 -5.34
C GLU A 185 -18.49 -2.48 -5.70
N ILE A 186 -17.30 -2.96 -6.06
CA ILE A 186 -16.11 -2.13 -6.34
C ILE A 186 -16.39 -1.04 -7.39
N PRO A 187 -17.03 -1.32 -8.55
CA PRO A 187 -17.27 -0.28 -9.55
C PRO A 187 -18.10 0.90 -9.01
N SER A 188 -19.10 0.64 -8.18
CA SER A 188 -19.92 1.70 -7.57
C SER A 188 -19.13 2.49 -6.52
N ALA A 189 -18.36 1.80 -5.68
CA ALA A 189 -17.48 2.43 -4.69
C ALA A 189 -16.42 3.33 -5.36
N ILE A 190 -15.83 2.88 -6.48
CA ILE A 190 -14.89 3.68 -7.29
C ILE A 190 -15.58 4.90 -7.88
N ALA A 191 -16.78 4.75 -8.45
CA ALA A 191 -17.53 5.87 -9.00
C ALA A 191 -17.76 6.96 -7.94
N ARG A 192 -18.17 6.57 -6.72
CA ARG A 192 -18.35 7.52 -5.62
C ARG A 192 -17.04 8.13 -5.14
N LEU A 193 -15.94 7.36 -5.06
CA LEU A 193 -14.62 7.91 -4.76
C LEU A 193 -14.18 8.97 -5.79
N VAL A 194 -14.40 8.71 -7.08
CA VAL A 194 -14.10 9.65 -8.17
C VAL A 194 -14.92 10.93 -8.04
N GLU A 195 -16.21 10.85 -7.69
CA GLU A 195 -17.05 12.02 -7.40
C GLU A 195 -16.45 12.86 -6.26
N LEU A 196 -16.11 12.23 -5.13
CA LEU A 196 -15.51 12.90 -3.97
C LEU A 196 -14.16 13.58 -4.30
N ILE A 197 -13.37 12.99 -5.21
CA ILE A 197 -12.12 13.60 -5.70
C ILE A 197 -12.43 14.84 -6.55
N ARG A 198 -13.41 14.75 -7.46
CA ARG A 198 -13.81 15.87 -8.34
C ARG A 198 -14.46 17.01 -7.56
N GLU A 199 -15.27 16.71 -6.54
CA GLU A 199 -15.83 17.69 -5.60
C GLU A 199 -14.73 18.50 -4.89
N LYS A 200 -13.52 17.94 -4.75
CA LYS A 200 -12.34 18.59 -4.19
C LYS A 200 -11.42 19.20 -5.24
N GLY A 201 -11.87 19.32 -6.49
CA GLY A 201 -11.07 19.87 -7.58
C GLY A 201 -9.83 19.04 -7.88
N ASN A 202 -9.94 17.71 -7.83
CA ASN A 202 -8.85 16.75 -8.04
C ASN A 202 -7.70 16.93 -7.03
N HIS A 203 -8.02 17.17 -5.76
CA HIS A 203 -7.04 17.19 -4.67
C HIS A 203 -7.18 15.95 -3.77
N PHE A 204 -6.08 15.59 -3.14
CA PHE A 204 -6.08 14.61 -2.05
C PHE A 204 -6.85 15.19 -0.86
N ASP A 205 -7.90 14.51 -0.40
CA ASP A 205 -8.62 14.84 0.84
C ASP A 205 -8.46 13.70 1.85
N VAL A 206 -7.21 13.29 2.06
CA VAL A 206 -6.82 12.11 2.83
C VAL A 206 -5.57 12.34 3.67
N GLY A 207 -5.49 11.62 4.79
CA GLY A 207 -4.28 11.44 5.56
C GLY A 207 -3.36 10.37 4.94
N ILE A 208 -2.42 9.87 5.73
CA ILE A 208 -1.40 8.93 5.25
C ILE A 208 -1.99 7.59 4.79
N LEU A 209 -2.98 7.04 5.51
CA LEU A 209 -3.57 5.72 5.24
C LEU A 209 -4.37 5.78 3.94
N GLY A 210 -5.18 6.83 3.79
CA GLY A 210 -5.92 7.08 2.56
C GLY A 210 -4.98 7.33 1.38
N ALA A 211 -3.90 8.11 1.59
CA ALA A 211 -2.90 8.35 0.54
C ALA A 211 -2.26 7.03 0.05
N LYS A 212 -1.82 6.15 0.95
CA LYS A 212 -1.28 4.83 0.60
C LYS A 212 -2.26 4.01 -0.23
N ALA A 213 -3.51 3.94 0.19
CA ALA A 213 -4.53 3.15 -0.49
C ALA A 213 -4.86 3.72 -1.88
N MET A 214 -4.95 5.05 -2.00
CA MET A 214 -5.45 5.73 -3.18
C MET A 214 -4.62 5.48 -4.44
N PHE A 215 -3.29 5.45 -4.33
CA PHE A 215 -2.42 5.18 -5.48
C PHE A 215 -2.72 3.81 -6.11
N SER A 216 -2.86 2.78 -5.27
CA SER A 216 -3.15 1.43 -5.73
C SER A 216 -4.57 1.32 -6.28
N VAL A 217 -5.55 1.85 -5.53
CA VAL A 217 -6.98 1.77 -5.87
C VAL A 217 -7.27 2.47 -7.21
N LEU A 218 -6.82 3.70 -7.40
CA LEU A 218 -7.08 4.43 -8.63
C LEU A 218 -6.35 3.81 -9.83
N SER A 219 -5.10 3.37 -9.65
CA SER A 219 -4.32 2.74 -10.73
C SER A 219 -4.95 1.43 -11.21
N GLN A 220 -5.43 0.58 -10.30
CA GLN A 220 -6.00 -0.73 -10.64
C GLN A 220 -7.42 -0.67 -11.18
N ASN A 221 -8.14 0.44 -10.97
CA ASN A 221 -9.55 0.58 -11.34
C ASN A 221 -9.77 1.58 -12.48
N GLY A 222 -8.77 1.74 -13.36
CA GLY A 222 -8.89 2.57 -14.57
C GLY A 222 -8.92 4.08 -14.31
N GLN A 223 -8.52 4.52 -13.11
CA GLN A 223 -8.49 5.95 -12.73
C GLN A 223 -7.06 6.50 -12.64
N ALA A 224 -6.10 5.88 -13.34
CA ALA A 224 -4.70 6.30 -13.31
C ALA A 224 -4.49 7.73 -13.86
N GLU A 225 -5.28 8.15 -14.87
CA GLU A 225 -5.26 9.52 -15.39
C GLU A 225 -5.74 10.54 -14.34
N LEU A 226 -6.80 10.20 -13.58
CA LEU A 226 -7.26 11.04 -12.49
C LEU A 226 -6.18 11.16 -11.40
N LEU A 227 -5.56 10.04 -11.02
CA LEU A 227 -4.46 10.06 -10.07
C LEU A 227 -3.28 10.91 -10.55
N TYR A 228 -2.93 10.85 -11.84
CA TYR A 228 -1.91 11.71 -12.44
C TYR A 228 -2.27 13.20 -12.31
N GLN A 229 -3.53 13.56 -12.57
CA GLN A 229 -4.02 14.93 -12.36
C GLN A 229 -3.94 15.35 -10.88
N MET A 230 -4.23 14.46 -9.94
CA MET A 230 -4.11 14.75 -8.51
C MET A 230 -2.66 14.99 -8.09
N VAL A 231 -1.72 14.16 -8.58
CA VAL A 231 -0.29 14.29 -8.29
C VAL A 231 0.27 15.60 -8.88
N THR A 232 -0.13 15.93 -10.11
CA THR A 232 0.37 17.11 -10.85
C THR A 232 -0.43 18.38 -10.64
N ASN A 233 -1.48 18.35 -9.80
CA ASN A 233 -2.29 19.52 -9.48
C ASN A 233 -1.39 20.65 -8.92
N PRO A 234 -1.40 21.87 -9.46
CA PRO A 234 -0.47 22.92 -9.02
C PRO A 234 -0.80 23.51 -7.64
N THR A 235 -2.01 23.25 -7.11
CA THR A 235 -2.50 23.82 -5.85
C THR A 235 -2.51 22.82 -4.69
N MET A 236 -2.45 23.34 -3.46
CA MET A 236 -2.46 22.52 -2.24
C MET A 236 -3.84 21.89 -2.02
N PRO A 237 -3.93 20.62 -1.59
CA PRO A 237 -2.86 19.65 -1.34
C PRO A 237 -2.49 18.77 -2.55
N SER A 238 -1.20 18.80 -2.95
CA SER A 238 -0.65 17.94 -4.01
C SER A 238 0.87 17.85 -3.94
N TYR A 239 1.45 16.92 -4.71
CA TYR A 239 2.91 16.77 -4.83
C TYR A 239 3.52 17.88 -5.69
N ALA A 240 2.88 18.25 -6.80
CA ALA A 240 3.35 19.37 -7.62
C ALA A 240 3.28 20.71 -6.88
N TYR A 241 2.31 20.92 -5.98
CA TYR A 241 2.30 22.07 -5.10
C TYR A 241 3.58 22.14 -4.24
N TRP A 242 3.96 21.04 -3.58
CA TRP A 242 5.22 21.00 -2.82
C TRP A 242 6.43 21.36 -3.68
N ILE A 243 6.55 20.77 -4.87
CA ILE A 243 7.64 21.07 -5.80
C ILE A 243 7.63 22.56 -6.20
N ASN A 244 6.46 23.11 -6.52
CA ASN A 244 6.29 24.53 -6.88
C ASN A 244 6.62 25.49 -5.74
N GLN A 245 6.50 25.04 -4.49
CA GLN A 245 6.92 25.79 -3.29
C GLN A 245 8.41 25.58 -2.94
N GLY A 246 9.17 24.88 -3.77
CA GLY A 246 10.61 24.64 -3.59
C GLY A 246 10.95 23.51 -2.62
N MET A 247 10.00 22.63 -2.30
CA MET A 247 10.29 21.44 -1.50
C MET A 247 11.16 20.45 -2.27
N THR A 248 12.23 19.99 -1.62
CA THR A 248 13.13 18.94 -2.12
C THR A 248 12.93 17.59 -1.44
N THR A 249 11.97 17.51 -0.51
CA THR A 249 11.60 16.35 0.30
C THR A 249 10.09 16.37 0.55
N PHE A 250 9.52 15.30 1.12
CA PHE A 250 8.09 15.27 1.46
C PHE A 250 7.80 15.93 2.80
N GLY A 251 6.68 16.66 2.91
CA GLY A 251 6.22 17.25 4.17
C GLY A 251 5.45 16.26 5.05
N GLU A 252 5.44 16.52 6.36
CA GLU A 252 4.56 15.83 7.31
C GLU A 252 3.10 16.33 7.18
N PHE A 253 2.92 17.60 6.84
CA PHE A 253 1.63 18.20 6.53
C PHE A 253 1.69 18.88 5.17
N TRP A 254 0.59 18.84 4.43
CA TRP A 254 0.48 19.48 3.12
C TRP A 254 0.81 20.97 3.13
N ASN A 255 0.46 21.69 4.20
CA ASN A 255 0.76 23.11 4.38
C ASN A 255 2.17 23.40 4.92
N MET A 256 3.03 22.39 5.05
CA MET A 256 4.45 22.53 5.44
C MET A 256 4.68 23.21 6.81
N ARG A 257 3.67 23.15 7.69
CA ARG A 257 3.70 23.84 9.01
C ARG A 257 4.62 23.18 10.05
N LEU A 258 4.88 21.87 9.93
CA LEU A 258 5.75 21.10 10.82
C LEU A 258 6.93 20.50 10.04
N SER A 259 7.26 19.21 10.25
CA SER A 259 8.40 18.60 9.59
C SER A 259 8.25 18.70 8.07
N ARG A 260 9.34 19.10 7.41
CA ARG A 260 9.45 19.20 5.96
C ARG A 260 10.26 18.05 5.38
N ASN A 261 10.45 16.97 6.14
CA ASN A 261 11.18 15.79 5.70
C ASN A 261 10.57 14.55 6.36
N HIS A 262 9.46 14.06 5.80
CA HIS A 262 8.72 12.91 6.30
C HIS A 262 8.27 12.00 5.15
N HIS A 263 8.76 10.76 5.11
CA HIS A 263 8.53 9.83 4.00
C HIS A 263 7.15 9.15 3.99
N MET A 264 6.18 9.60 4.78
CA MET A 264 4.90 8.87 4.94
C MET A 264 3.96 9.02 3.74
N TYR A 265 4.14 10.08 2.94
CA TYR A 265 3.48 10.31 1.65
C TYR A 265 4.32 9.81 0.46
N SER A 266 5.30 8.94 0.66
CA SER A 266 6.18 8.50 -0.45
C SER A 266 5.57 7.41 -1.34
N GLU A 267 4.27 7.13 -1.25
CA GLU A 267 3.61 6.15 -2.11
C GLU A 267 3.64 6.56 -3.59
N VAL A 268 3.73 7.85 -3.88
CA VAL A 268 3.94 8.36 -5.25
C VAL A 268 5.17 7.75 -5.92
N ASP A 269 6.22 7.47 -5.15
CA ASP A 269 7.42 6.83 -5.67
C ASP A 269 7.19 5.36 -6.01
N ASN A 270 6.48 4.63 -5.12
CA ASN A 270 6.04 3.27 -5.41
C ASN A 270 5.15 3.23 -6.67
N TRP A 271 4.33 4.26 -6.90
CA TRP A 271 3.49 4.37 -8.09
C TRP A 271 4.30 4.47 -9.38
N PHE A 272 5.42 5.18 -9.38
CA PHE A 272 6.33 5.24 -10.52
C PHE A 272 6.87 3.87 -10.89
N TYR A 273 7.36 3.09 -9.92
CA TYR A 273 7.89 1.75 -10.18
C TYR A 273 6.80 0.73 -10.50
N ARG A 274 5.80 0.62 -9.62
CA ARG A 274 4.82 -0.48 -9.63
C ARG A 274 3.80 -0.35 -10.74
N TYR A 275 3.40 0.87 -11.07
CA TYR A 275 2.30 1.11 -12.01
C TYR A 275 2.78 1.79 -13.28
N LEU A 276 3.53 2.89 -13.22
CA LEU A 276 3.96 3.56 -14.46
C LEU A 276 4.98 2.70 -15.22
N ALA A 277 6.05 2.27 -14.56
CA ALA A 277 6.98 1.31 -15.15
C ALA A 277 6.46 -0.13 -15.12
N GLY A 278 5.50 -0.43 -14.24
CA GLY A 278 4.87 -1.73 -14.16
C GLY A 278 5.68 -2.82 -13.47
N ILE A 279 6.78 -2.49 -12.79
CA ILE A 279 7.66 -3.48 -12.15
C ILE A 279 6.98 -4.02 -10.89
N ARG A 280 6.57 -5.29 -10.94
CA ARG A 280 5.95 -6.02 -9.84
C ARG A 280 6.79 -7.26 -9.50
N LEU A 281 7.10 -7.41 -8.22
CA LEU A 281 7.81 -8.56 -7.68
C LEU A 281 6.86 -9.37 -6.79
N GLU A 282 6.65 -10.64 -7.15
CA GLU A 282 5.74 -11.55 -6.44
C GLU A 282 6.44 -12.85 -6.11
N ALA A 283 6.82 -13.02 -4.83
CA ALA A 283 7.65 -14.13 -4.38
C ALA A 283 8.89 -14.37 -5.27
N GLY A 284 9.57 -13.28 -5.67
CA GLY A 284 10.73 -13.34 -6.56
C GLY A 284 10.42 -13.53 -8.06
N LYS A 285 9.14 -13.67 -8.45
CA LYS A 285 8.71 -13.62 -9.85
C LYS A 285 8.62 -12.18 -10.32
N ILE A 286 9.03 -11.93 -11.57
CA ILE A 286 9.01 -10.60 -12.18
C ILE A 286 7.80 -10.50 -13.12
N ILE A 287 6.94 -9.53 -12.86
CA ILE A 287 5.83 -9.14 -13.72
C ILE A 287 6.05 -7.69 -14.13
N ILE A 288 5.93 -7.40 -15.43
CA ILE A 288 6.01 -6.05 -16.00
C ILE A 288 4.64 -5.71 -16.57
N GLU A 289 3.92 -4.82 -15.91
CA GLU A 289 2.55 -4.42 -16.27
C GLU A 289 2.41 -2.90 -16.21
N PRO A 290 2.93 -2.18 -17.22
CA PRO A 290 2.97 -0.73 -17.22
C PRO A 290 1.58 -0.12 -17.45
N ILE A 291 1.34 1.00 -16.77
CA ILE A 291 0.21 1.90 -17.04
C ILE A 291 0.71 3.05 -17.90
N PHE A 292 0.03 3.15 -19.03
CA PHE A 292 0.37 3.98 -20.16
C PHE A 292 -0.45 5.27 -20.14
N LEU A 293 0.02 6.26 -19.38
CA LEU A 293 -0.65 7.56 -19.29
C LEU A 293 -0.52 8.37 -20.58
N GLN A 294 -1.57 9.12 -20.93
CA GLN A 294 -1.61 10.01 -22.10
C GLN A 294 -0.74 11.26 -21.91
N GLY A 295 -0.66 11.75 -20.67
CA GLY A 295 0.10 12.95 -20.32
C GLY A 295 1.62 12.75 -20.22
N LEU A 296 2.13 11.54 -20.48
CA LEU A 296 3.55 11.20 -20.41
C LEU A 296 4.06 10.72 -21.77
N ASP A 297 5.17 11.32 -22.23
CA ASP A 297 5.82 10.92 -23.48
C ASP A 297 6.63 9.63 -23.33
N TRP A 298 7.22 9.43 -22.16
CA TRP A 298 8.03 8.27 -21.85
C TRP A 298 8.14 8.05 -20.33
N VAL A 299 8.46 6.81 -19.95
CA VAL A 299 8.89 6.43 -18.59
C VAL A 299 10.13 5.55 -18.72
N ARG A 300 11.08 5.76 -17.82
CA ARG A 300 12.24 4.90 -17.63
C ARG A 300 12.41 4.59 -16.16
N ALA A 301 12.50 3.31 -15.82
CA ALA A 301 12.79 2.86 -14.47
C ALA A 301 13.87 1.78 -14.47
N HIS A 302 14.61 1.73 -13.38
CA HIS A 302 15.64 0.73 -13.15
C HIS A 302 15.55 0.26 -11.70
N HIS A 303 15.39 -1.05 -11.50
CA HIS A 303 15.44 -1.69 -10.19
C HIS A 303 16.37 -2.91 -10.26
N ARG A 304 17.55 -2.79 -9.63
CA ARG A 304 18.62 -3.81 -9.62
C ARG A 304 19.16 -4.15 -11.00
N ASP A 305 18.61 -5.16 -11.66
CA ASP A 305 18.97 -5.61 -13.02
C ASP A 305 17.73 -5.61 -13.94
N ILE A 306 16.61 -5.05 -13.47
CA ILE A 306 15.36 -4.91 -14.21
C ILE A 306 15.30 -3.50 -14.77
N HIS A 307 15.27 -3.38 -16.09
CA HIS A 307 15.10 -2.11 -16.79
C HIS A 307 13.79 -2.11 -17.53
N VAL A 308 13.02 -1.03 -17.38
CA VAL A 308 11.83 -0.78 -18.20
C VAL A 308 11.96 0.61 -18.80
N PHE A 309 11.76 0.69 -20.10
CA PHE A 309 11.58 1.92 -20.83
C PHE A 309 10.34 1.81 -21.70
N TRP A 310 9.47 2.80 -21.68
CA TRP A 310 8.45 2.93 -22.71
C TRP A 310 8.31 4.37 -23.17
N ASP A 311 7.88 4.53 -24.41
CA ASP A 311 7.48 5.80 -25.01
C ASP A 311 6.05 5.68 -25.59
N ARG A 312 5.68 6.58 -26.50
CA ARG A 312 4.36 6.56 -27.14
C ARG A 312 4.15 5.35 -28.07
N GLU A 313 5.21 4.71 -28.55
CA GLU A 313 5.14 3.68 -29.58
C GLU A 313 5.64 2.32 -29.09
N HIS A 314 6.67 2.31 -28.25
CA HIS A 314 7.42 1.11 -27.90
C HIS A 314 7.55 0.93 -26.38
N ILE A 315 7.74 -0.33 -26.00
CA ILE A 315 8.24 -0.71 -24.69
C ILE A 315 9.47 -1.61 -24.87
N GLU A 316 10.51 -1.33 -24.10
CA GLU A 316 11.71 -2.12 -23.95
C GLU A 316 11.84 -2.59 -22.50
N VAL A 317 12.07 -3.88 -22.31
CA VAL A 317 12.17 -4.52 -21.01
C VAL A 317 13.44 -5.36 -20.98
N SER A 318 14.31 -5.14 -20.00
CA SER A 318 15.44 -6.01 -19.70
C SER A 318 15.22 -6.68 -18.35
N VAL A 319 15.35 -8.00 -18.30
CA VAL A 319 15.14 -8.81 -17.09
C VAL A 319 16.29 -9.78 -16.84
N PRO A 320 16.69 -10.01 -15.57
CA PRO A 320 17.80 -10.89 -15.21
C PRO A 320 17.44 -12.39 -15.25
N GLN A 321 16.14 -12.71 -15.34
CA GLN A 321 15.58 -14.05 -15.31
C GLN A 321 14.22 -14.06 -16.04
N ALA A 322 13.54 -15.21 -16.05
CA ALA A 322 12.20 -15.32 -16.61
C ALA A 322 11.22 -14.32 -15.98
N ALA A 323 10.43 -13.66 -16.82
CA ALA A 323 9.43 -12.67 -16.43
C ALA A 323 8.18 -12.77 -17.30
N VAL A 324 7.14 -12.03 -16.93
CA VAL A 324 5.93 -11.87 -17.73
C VAL A 324 5.69 -10.40 -18.01
N LEU A 325 5.56 -10.03 -19.28
CA LEU A 325 5.09 -8.73 -19.71
C LEU A 325 3.58 -8.80 -19.97
N VAL A 326 2.82 -7.89 -19.36
CA VAL A 326 1.38 -7.76 -19.55
C VAL A 326 1.09 -6.45 -20.30
N LEU A 327 0.50 -6.57 -21.48
CA LEU A 327 0.04 -5.45 -22.31
C LEU A 327 -1.45 -5.59 -22.57
N GLY A 328 -2.25 -4.78 -21.87
CA GLY A 328 -3.71 -4.90 -21.89
C GLY A 328 -4.17 -6.27 -21.40
N LYS A 329 -4.77 -7.08 -22.27
CA LYS A 329 -5.20 -8.45 -21.95
C LYS A 329 -4.19 -9.53 -22.34
N THR A 330 -3.04 -9.14 -22.91
CA THR A 330 -2.05 -10.07 -23.44
C THR A 330 -0.94 -10.29 -22.41
N SER A 331 -0.64 -11.55 -22.10
CA SER A 331 0.51 -11.94 -21.28
C SER A 331 1.58 -12.56 -22.18
N ILE A 332 2.80 -12.03 -22.12
CA ILE A 332 3.94 -12.41 -22.95
C ILE A 332 5.04 -12.92 -22.03
N PRO A 333 5.42 -14.22 -22.11
CA PRO A 333 6.57 -14.72 -21.37
C PRO A 333 7.86 -14.11 -21.93
N LEU A 334 8.76 -13.71 -21.04
CA LEU A 334 10.08 -13.18 -21.36
C LEU A 334 11.15 -14.11 -20.80
N ASP A 335 12.14 -14.45 -21.62
CA ASP A 335 13.38 -15.04 -21.16
C ASP A 335 14.33 -13.97 -20.60
N LYS A 336 15.42 -14.37 -19.96
CA LYS A 336 16.49 -13.45 -19.55
C LYS A 336 17.01 -12.66 -20.75
N GLY A 337 17.16 -11.35 -20.61
CA GLY A 337 17.70 -10.46 -21.64
C GLY A 337 16.81 -9.25 -21.91
N THR A 338 17.10 -8.55 -23.01
CA THR A 338 16.37 -7.36 -23.44
C THR A 338 15.38 -7.70 -24.54
N HIS A 339 14.14 -7.24 -24.39
CA HIS A 339 13.03 -7.47 -25.30
C HIS A 339 12.37 -6.14 -25.65
N ARG A 340 11.92 -5.97 -26.90
CA ARG A 340 11.24 -4.76 -27.35
C ARG A 340 9.95 -5.11 -28.08
N PHE A 341 8.88 -4.38 -27.76
CA PHE A 341 7.54 -4.55 -28.31
C PHE A 341 6.94 -3.21 -28.69
N ARG A 342 5.89 -3.24 -29.52
CA ARG A 342 4.97 -2.11 -29.64
C ARG A 342 4.08 -2.02 -28.40
N ARG A 343 3.70 -0.80 -28.01
CA ARG A 343 2.86 -0.51 -26.85
C ARG A 343 1.46 -1.12 -26.97
N ASP A 344 0.86 -1.09 -28.16
CA ASP A 344 -0.44 -1.69 -28.44
C ASP A 344 -0.30 -2.94 -29.33
N PRO A 345 -0.46 -4.15 -28.79
CA PRO A 345 -0.43 -5.38 -29.59
C PRO A 345 -1.66 -5.56 -30.50
N ALA A 346 -2.71 -4.73 -30.36
CA ALA A 346 -3.91 -4.79 -31.19
C ALA A 346 -3.79 -4.00 -32.52
N GLU A 347 -2.78 -3.13 -32.66
CA GLU A 347 -2.47 -2.51 -33.95
C GLU A 347 -1.62 -3.46 -34.80
N LYS A 348 -2.29 -4.24 -35.65
CA LYS A 348 -1.64 -4.94 -36.77
C LYS A 348 -0.83 -3.93 -37.59
N VAL A 349 0.42 -4.28 -37.89
CA VAL A 349 1.17 -3.69 -39.01
C VAL A 349 0.42 -3.94 -40.31
#